data_AF-A0A7V9R4Y6-F1
#
_entry.id   AF-A0A7V9R4Y6-F1
#
_cell.length_a   1.000
_cell.length_b   1.000
_cell.length_c   1.000
_cell.angle_alpha   90.00
_cell.angle_beta   90.00
_cell.angle_gamma   90.00
#
_symmetry.space_group_name_H-M   'P 1'
#
loop_
_entity.id
_entity.type
_entity.pdbx_description
1 polymer ?
#
loop_
_entity_poly.entity_id
_entity_poly.type
_entity_poly.pdbx_seq_one_letter_code
_entity_poly.pdbx_strand_id
1 'polypeptide(L)'
;HDLVFAGLIGMIDPPREEAKEAVARAKAAGIRPLMITGDHPVTAAVIAAELGITTNGRAATGAEIEKSSDETLIQTIKEVSVYARVNPEHKLRIVKALQREGAIVAMTGDGVNDAPALKTADIGVAMGITGTDVSKEAADIVLADDNFASIVAAVEEGRAIFSNIRKFLRYLLSSNIGEVMTMFFGVLLADLIGLKAEGSGVVLPLLATQILWINLVTDGAPALALGVDPADAGVMTKPPRPRAERVITRRMWAGIFFVGVVMAAGTLLMLDASLPGGLIEGSGSMRYAQTMAFTTLIMFQLFNVFNARSDQRSAFVGMFSNKWLWGAILLSLALHLAVIYIPFLQQAFSTASLSFWDWLRCMAVASTVLWLRELSKVVHA
;
A
#
# COMPACT_ATOMS: atom_id res chain seq x y z
N HIS A 1 -3.53 53.94 -40.35
CA HIS A 1 -4.96 53.69 -40.57
C HIS A 1 -5.30 53.36 -42.04
N ASP A 2 -4.35 52.91 -42.87
CA ASP A 2 -4.61 52.41 -44.24
C ASP A 2 -4.25 50.92 -44.37
N LEU A 3 -5.03 50.04 -43.75
CA LEU A 3 -4.90 48.59 -43.94
C LEU A 3 -6.10 48.09 -44.74
N VAL A 4 -5.85 47.28 -45.78
CA VAL A 4 -6.90 46.57 -46.54
C VAL A 4 -7.03 45.17 -45.98
N PHE A 5 -8.23 44.83 -45.48
CA PHE A 5 -8.51 43.49 -44.98
C PHE A 5 -8.47 42.48 -46.14
N ALA A 6 -7.50 41.56 -46.10
CA ALA A 6 -7.33 40.53 -47.12
C ALA A 6 -8.15 39.25 -46.85
N GLY A 7 -8.41 38.93 -45.57
CA GLY A 7 -9.12 37.72 -45.16
C GLY A 7 -8.76 37.29 -43.72
N LEU A 8 -9.38 36.22 -43.24
CA LEU A 8 -9.15 35.62 -41.92
C LEU A 8 -8.83 34.13 -42.07
N ILE A 9 -7.83 33.66 -41.32
CA ILE A 9 -7.46 32.25 -41.24
C ILE A 9 -7.67 31.81 -39.80
N GLY A 10 -8.48 30.77 -39.59
CA GLY A 10 -8.68 30.14 -38.29
C GLY A 10 -7.77 28.93 -38.14
N MET A 11 -7.10 28.81 -36.99
CA MET A 11 -6.30 27.65 -36.60
C MET A 11 -6.68 27.22 -35.19
N ILE A 12 -6.56 25.92 -34.92
CA ILE A 12 -6.82 25.31 -33.62
C ILE A 12 -5.68 24.36 -33.29
N ASP A 13 -5.31 24.30 -32.01
CA ASP A 13 -4.47 23.24 -31.47
C ASP A 13 -5.40 22.13 -30.94
N PRO A 14 -5.58 21.01 -31.65
CA PRO A 14 -6.56 20.01 -31.28
C PRO A 14 -6.12 19.26 -30.02
N PRO A 15 -7.03 18.99 -29.07
CA PRO A 15 -6.72 18.15 -27.94
C PRO A 15 -6.32 16.74 -28.38
N ARG A 16 -5.37 16.13 -27.66
CA ARG A 16 -5.01 14.72 -27.87
C ARG A 16 -6.18 13.82 -27.45
N GLU A 17 -6.53 12.83 -28.26
CA GLU A 17 -7.60 11.86 -27.93
C GLU A 17 -7.36 11.17 -26.58
N GLU A 18 -6.11 10.79 -26.31
CA GLU A 18 -5.69 10.17 -25.04
C GLU A 18 -5.95 11.08 -23.82
N ALA A 19 -5.91 12.40 -24.00
CA ALA A 19 -6.18 13.34 -22.92
C ALA A 19 -7.65 13.31 -22.49
N LYS A 20 -8.57 13.11 -23.44
CA LYS A 20 -10.00 12.97 -23.15
C LYS A 20 -10.30 11.71 -22.34
N GLU A 21 -9.71 10.59 -22.73
CA GLU A 21 -9.83 9.33 -22.00
C GLU A 21 -9.20 9.44 -20.60
N ALA A 22 -8.02 10.06 -20.50
CA ALA A 22 -7.34 10.29 -19.23
C ALA A 22 -8.15 11.18 -18.28
N VAL A 23 -8.78 12.26 -18.77
CA VAL A 23 -9.69 13.11 -17.99
C VAL A 23 -10.89 12.30 -17.48
N ALA A 24 -11.50 11.47 -18.33
CA ALA A 24 -12.60 10.61 -17.93
C ALA A 24 -12.19 9.61 -16.84
N ARG A 25 -11.03 8.96 -16.99
CA ARG A 25 -10.46 8.03 -15.99
C ARG A 25 -10.13 8.73 -14.67
N ALA A 26 -9.57 9.94 -14.72
CA ALA A 26 -9.28 10.74 -13.53
C ALA A 26 -10.58 11.07 -12.78
N LYS A 27 -11.62 11.52 -13.49
CA LYS A 27 -12.94 11.81 -12.91
C LYS A 27 -13.60 10.57 -12.30
N ALA A 28 -13.54 9.42 -12.99
CA ALA A 28 -14.05 8.15 -12.47
C ALA A 28 -13.33 7.74 -11.15
N ALA A 29 -12.06 8.11 -11.01
CA ALA A 29 -11.26 7.91 -9.80
C ALA A 29 -11.47 8.98 -8.72
N GLY A 30 -12.45 9.88 -8.89
CA GLY A 30 -12.74 11.00 -7.99
C GLY A 30 -11.66 12.08 -7.96
N ILE A 31 -10.78 12.11 -8.96
CA ILE A 31 -9.74 13.14 -9.13
C ILE A 31 -10.36 14.25 -9.96
N ARG A 32 -10.16 15.50 -9.55
CA ARG A 32 -10.70 16.67 -10.24
C ARG A 32 -9.61 17.30 -11.12
N PRO A 33 -9.71 17.21 -12.46
CA PRO A 33 -8.80 17.89 -13.36
C PRO A 33 -9.11 19.39 -13.41
N LEU A 34 -8.09 20.22 -13.36
CA LEU A 34 -8.18 21.67 -13.54
C LEU A 34 -7.32 22.05 -14.76
N MET A 35 -7.88 22.86 -15.66
CA MET A 35 -7.14 23.44 -16.78
C MET A 35 -6.63 24.82 -16.40
N ILE A 36 -5.33 25.05 -16.61
CA ILE A 36 -4.66 26.33 -16.37
C ILE A 36 -3.92 26.69 -17.66
N THR A 37 -4.33 27.77 -18.33
CA THR A 37 -3.80 28.18 -19.64
C THR A 37 -3.58 29.69 -19.75
N GLY A 38 -2.69 30.09 -20.66
CA GLY A 38 -2.51 31.47 -21.10
C GLY A 38 -3.55 31.93 -22.14
N ASP A 39 -4.36 31.00 -22.69
CA ASP A 39 -5.31 31.28 -23.76
C ASP A 39 -6.45 32.20 -23.35
N HIS A 40 -7.20 32.66 -24.37
CA HIS A 40 -8.43 33.41 -24.15
C HIS A 40 -9.46 32.54 -23.40
N PRO A 41 -10.22 33.09 -22.42
CA PRO A 41 -11.17 32.33 -21.61
C PRO A 41 -12.22 31.57 -22.42
N VAL A 42 -12.68 32.15 -23.54
CA VAL A 42 -13.64 31.48 -24.44
C VAL A 42 -13.03 30.22 -25.07
N THR A 43 -11.81 30.31 -25.61
CA THR A 43 -11.11 29.16 -26.20
C THR A 43 -10.82 28.10 -25.15
N ALA A 44 -10.32 28.50 -23.98
CA ALA A 44 -10.06 27.60 -22.87
C ALA A 44 -11.32 26.85 -22.41
N ALA A 45 -12.46 27.54 -22.33
CA ALA A 45 -13.73 26.92 -21.95
C ALA A 45 -14.22 25.89 -22.99
N VAL A 46 -14.04 26.16 -24.29
CA VAL A 46 -14.39 25.23 -25.37
C VAL A 46 -13.52 23.97 -25.30
N ILE A 47 -12.19 24.13 -25.26
CA ILE A 47 -11.26 22.99 -25.18
C ILE A 47 -11.51 22.17 -23.90
N ALA A 48 -11.74 22.84 -22.76
CA ALA A 48 -12.05 22.16 -21.51
C ALA A 48 -13.39 21.41 -21.56
N ALA A 49 -14.38 21.89 -22.31
CA ALA A 49 -15.64 21.18 -22.52
C ALA A 49 -15.46 19.95 -23.42
N GLU A 50 -14.68 20.07 -24.50
CA GLU A 50 -14.36 18.96 -25.42
C GLU A 50 -13.60 17.81 -24.72
N LEU A 51 -12.64 18.17 -23.86
CA LEU A 51 -11.92 17.22 -23.01
C LEU A 51 -12.77 16.66 -21.85
N GLY A 52 -13.96 17.23 -21.62
CA GLY A 52 -14.84 16.84 -20.52
C GLY A 52 -14.33 17.27 -19.14
N ILE A 53 -13.51 18.33 -19.04
CA ILE A 53 -13.05 18.92 -17.77
C ILE A 53 -14.18 19.72 -17.12
N THR A 54 -14.92 20.52 -17.89
CA THR A 54 -16.07 21.30 -17.42
C THR A 54 -17.33 21.01 -18.23
N THR A 55 -18.50 21.22 -17.63
CA THR A 55 -19.82 21.12 -18.29
C THR A 55 -20.55 22.46 -18.38
N ASN A 56 -20.12 23.48 -17.63
CA ASN A 56 -20.78 24.78 -17.54
C ASN A 56 -20.13 25.87 -18.42
N GLY A 57 -19.02 25.55 -19.10
CA GLY A 57 -18.29 26.48 -19.96
C GLY A 57 -17.71 27.71 -19.23
N ARG A 58 -17.70 27.72 -17.89
CA ARG A 58 -17.19 28.84 -17.11
C ARG A 58 -15.67 28.75 -16.95
N ALA A 59 -14.98 29.82 -17.30
CA ALA A 59 -13.55 30.02 -17.07
C ALA A 59 -13.32 31.27 -16.21
N ALA A 60 -12.49 31.16 -15.19
CA ALA A 60 -12.05 32.30 -14.39
C ALA A 60 -10.78 32.90 -15.00
N THR A 61 -10.69 34.23 -15.03
CA THR A 61 -9.52 34.91 -15.60
C THR A 61 -8.46 35.24 -14.54
N GLY A 62 -7.20 35.36 -14.95
CA GLY A 62 -6.14 35.84 -14.04
C GLY A 62 -6.48 37.15 -13.34
N ALA A 63 -7.12 38.10 -14.03
CA ALA A 63 -7.55 39.37 -13.45
C ALA A 63 -8.65 39.23 -12.38
N GLU A 64 -9.54 38.23 -12.51
CA GLU A 64 -10.50 37.90 -11.47
C GLU A 64 -9.82 37.30 -10.24
N ILE A 65 -8.84 36.42 -10.44
CA ILE A 65 -8.05 35.83 -9.35
C ILE A 65 -7.29 36.90 -8.59
N GLU A 66 -6.64 37.83 -9.31
CA GLU A 66 -5.87 38.92 -8.73
C GLU A 66 -6.72 39.82 -7.82
N LYS A 67 -7.94 40.17 -8.25
CA LYS A 67 -8.88 40.99 -7.48
C LYS A 67 -9.59 40.23 -6.35
N SER A 68 -9.58 38.89 -6.38
CA SER A 68 -10.27 38.06 -5.40
C SER A 68 -9.50 37.99 -4.09
N SER A 69 -10.22 38.10 -2.97
CA SER A 69 -9.69 37.70 -1.66
C SER A 69 -9.43 36.19 -1.63
N ASP A 70 -8.62 35.73 -0.68
CA ASP A 70 -8.33 34.30 -0.54
C ASP A 70 -9.59 33.47 -0.26
N GLU A 71 -10.55 33.99 0.51
CA GLU A 71 -11.85 33.33 0.77
C GLU A 71 -12.70 33.25 -0.50
N THR A 72 -12.71 34.32 -1.30
CA THR A 72 -13.46 34.37 -2.57
C THR A 72 -12.84 33.41 -3.58
N LEU A 73 -11.51 33.33 -3.61
CA LEU A 73 -10.77 32.40 -4.47
C LEU A 73 -11.09 30.94 -4.11
N ILE A 74 -11.18 30.61 -2.82
CA ILE A 74 -11.58 29.27 -2.36
C ILE A 74 -12.97 28.89 -2.88
N GLN A 75 -13.95 29.79 -2.84
CA GLN A 75 -15.29 29.51 -3.38
C GLN A 75 -15.25 29.36 -4.90
N THR A 76 -14.53 30.24 -5.59
CA THR A 76 -14.33 30.17 -7.05
C THR A 76 -13.73 28.83 -7.45
N ILE A 77 -12.75 28.34 -6.69
CA ILE A 77 -12.09 27.06 -6.95
C ILE A 77 -13.06 25.90 -6.82
N LYS A 78 -14.09 25.94 -5.96
CA LYS A 78 -15.08 24.87 -5.86
C LYS A 78 -15.98 24.78 -7.09
N GLU A 79 -16.24 25.91 -7.75
CA GLU A 79 -17.18 26.00 -8.88
C GLU A 79 -16.50 25.93 -10.26
N VAL A 80 -15.25 26.36 -10.36
CA VAL A 80 -14.56 26.57 -11.63
C VAL A 80 -13.37 25.64 -11.78
N SER A 81 -13.27 24.98 -12.93
CA SER A 81 -12.18 24.05 -13.26
C SER A 81 -11.29 24.56 -14.42
N VAL A 82 -11.53 25.77 -14.93
CA VAL A 82 -10.79 26.37 -16.04
C VAL A 82 -10.30 27.76 -15.65
N TYR A 83 -8.99 27.97 -15.73
CA TYR A 83 -8.33 29.24 -15.43
C TYR A 83 -7.55 29.72 -16.66
N ALA A 84 -7.89 30.91 -17.14
CA ALA A 84 -7.39 31.46 -18.40
C ALA A 84 -6.63 32.77 -18.18
N ARG A 85 -5.69 33.08 -19.08
CA ARG A 85 -4.77 34.24 -18.96
C ARG A 85 -4.12 34.33 -17.57
N VAL A 86 -3.58 33.20 -17.11
CA VAL A 86 -2.94 33.09 -15.79
C VAL A 86 -1.45 33.41 -15.84
N ASN A 87 -0.97 34.11 -14.82
CA ASN A 87 0.45 34.40 -14.61
C ASN A 87 1.05 33.43 -13.55
N PRO A 88 2.38 33.35 -13.41
CA PRO A 88 3.04 32.49 -12.42
C PRO A 88 2.48 32.61 -10.99
N GLU A 89 2.24 33.84 -10.54
CA GLU A 89 1.68 34.12 -9.22
C GLU A 89 0.26 33.57 -9.05
N HIS A 90 -0.55 33.58 -10.11
CA HIS A 90 -1.90 33.01 -10.09
C HIS A 90 -1.85 31.48 -9.94
N LYS A 91 -0.94 30.81 -10.66
CA LYS A 91 -0.74 29.35 -10.52
C LYS A 91 -0.41 28.99 -9.07
N LEU A 92 0.52 29.72 -8.45
CA LEU A 92 0.89 29.54 -7.06
C LEU A 92 -0.28 29.78 -6.08
N ARG A 93 -1.08 30.83 -6.30
CA ARG A 93 -2.26 31.12 -5.47
C ARG A 93 -3.32 30.01 -5.56
N ILE A 94 -3.58 29.48 -6.77
CA ILE A 94 -4.52 28.37 -6.98
C ILE A 94 -4.06 27.13 -6.21
N VAL A 95 -2.78 26.76 -6.33
CA VAL A 95 -2.21 25.60 -5.61
C VAL A 95 -2.37 25.75 -4.11
N LYS A 96 -2.00 26.90 -3.54
CA LYS A 96 -2.13 27.17 -2.10
C LYS A 96 -3.59 27.13 -1.62
N ALA A 97 -4.52 27.66 -2.40
CA ALA A 97 -5.94 27.65 -2.06
C ALA A 97 -6.51 26.22 -2.07
N LEU A 98 -6.15 25.39 -3.05
CA LEU A 98 -6.53 23.96 -3.08
C LEU A 98 -5.95 23.19 -1.88
N GLN A 99 -4.70 23.46 -1.52
CA GLN A 99 -4.05 22.84 -0.36
C GLN A 99 -4.71 23.25 0.97
N ARG A 100 -5.16 24.50 1.10
CA ARG A 100 -5.92 24.99 2.26
C ARG A 100 -7.26 24.29 2.43
N GLU A 101 -7.91 23.90 1.33
CA GLU A 101 -9.11 23.06 1.33
C GLU A 101 -8.82 21.58 1.64
N GLY A 102 -7.55 21.23 1.90
CA GLY A 102 -7.15 19.88 2.28
C GLY A 102 -6.96 18.91 1.11
N ALA A 103 -7.00 19.40 -0.13
CA ALA A 103 -6.69 18.60 -1.32
C ALA A 103 -5.19 18.29 -1.40
N ILE A 104 -4.85 17.16 -2.02
CA ILE A 104 -3.49 16.86 -2.49
C ILE A 104 -3.41 17.34 -3.94
N VAL A 105 -2.50 18.24 -4.22
CA VAL A 105 -2.41 18.94 -5.51
C VAL A 105 -1.23 18.43 -6.31
N ALA A 106 -1.51 17.91 -7.50
CA ALA A 106 -0.51 17.69 -8.53
C ALA A 106 -0.54 18.87 -9.51
N MET A 107 0.60 19.52 -9.73
CA MET A 107 0.74 20.65 -10.65
C MET A 107 1.64 20.26 -11.81
N THR A 108 1.23 20.57 -13.04
CA THR A 108 2.02 20.33 -14.25
C THR A 108 2.60 21.63 -14.79
N GLY A 109 3.82 21.60 -15.32
CA GLY A 109 4.46 22.77 -15.93
C GLY A 109 5.69 22.42 -16.76
N ASP A 110 6.07 23.33 -17.64
CA ASP A 110 7.18 23.18 -18.59
C ASP A 110 8.14 24.38 -18.55
N GLY A 111 7.64 25.57 -18.20
CA GLY A 111 8.43 26.79 -18.11
C GLY A 111 9.12 27.02 -16.76
N VAL A 112 10.17 27.86 -16.78
CA VAL A 112 10.80 28.45 -15.58
C VAL A 112 9.77 29.14 -14.68
N ASN A 113 8.77 29.74 -15.32
CA ASN A 113 7.62 30.40 -14.73
C ASN A 113 6.76 29.47 -13.84
N ASP A 114 6.81 28.16 -14.07
CA ASP A 114 6.02 27.19 -13.33
C ASP A 114 6.78 26.60 -12.14
N ALA A 115 8.10 26.80 -12.07
CA ALA A 115 8.95 26.26 -11.01
C ALA A 115 8.46 26.59 -9.58
N PRO A 116 8.00 27.81 -9.24
CA PRO A 116 7.46 28.09 -7.91
C PRO A 116 6.18 27.30 -7.59
N ALA A 117 5.30 27.12 -8.57
CA ALA A 117 4.05 26.39 -8.40
C ALA A 117 4.30 24.87 -8.34
N LEU A 118 5.20 24.35 -9.18
CA LEU A 118 5.66 22.96 -9.15
C LEU A 118 6.25 22.60 -7.79
N LYS A 119 7.13 23.45 -7.25
CA LYS A 119 7.78 23.21 -5.96
C LYS A 119 6.83 23.32 -4.76
N THR A 120 5.76 24.11 -4.89
CA THR A 120 4.78 24.31 -3.81
C THR A 120 3.70 23.23 -3.80
N ALA A 121 3.40 22.63 -4.95
CA ALA A 121 2.45 21.54 -5.06
C ALA A 121 2.88 20.35 -4.20
N ASP A 122 1.92 19.49 -3.81
CA ASP A 122 2.27 18.26 -3.11
C ASP A 122 3.03 17.29 -4.04
N ILE A 123 2.78 17.41 -5.35
CA ILE A 123 3.48 16.69 -6.42
C ILE A 123 3.68 17.65 -7.60
N GLY A 124 4.92 18.06 -7.85
CA GLY A 124 5.31 18.78 -9.06
C GLY A 124 5.56 17.81 -10.23
N VAL A 125 4.97 18.07 -11.40
CA VAL A 125 5.12 17.26 -12.60
C VAL A 125 5.66 18.11 -13.76
N ALA A 126 6.89 17.83 -14.21
CA ALA A 126 7.51 18.54 -15.32
C ALA A 126 7.39 17.77 -16.64
N MET A 127 7.35 18.51 -17.75
CA MET A 127 7.43 17.95 -19.10
C MET A 127 8.89 17.54 -19.41
N GLY A 128 9.08 16.34 -19.96
CA GLY A 128 10.39 15.78 -20.28
C GLY A 128 10.98 16.32 -21.56
N ILE A 129 10.13 16.54 -22.59
CA ILE A 129 10.57 16.99 -23.91
C ILE A 129 10.52 18.52 -24.00
N THR A 130 9.36 19.14 -23.73
CA THR A 130 9.20 20.59 -23.82
C THR A 130 9.65 21.34 -22.57
N GLY A 131 9.82 20.64 -21.45
CA GLY A 131 10.16 21.29 -20.18
C GLY A 131 11.60 21.79 -20.12
N THR A 132 11.75 22.98 -19.55
CA THR A 132 13.03 23.60 -19.20
C THR A 132 13.73 22.85 -18.08
N ASP A 133 15.07 22.91 -18.00
CA ASP A 133 15.83 22.26 -16.93
C ASP A 133 15.39 22.75 -15.54
N VAL A 134 15.09 24.04 -15.41
CA VAL A 134 14.58 24.61 -14.15
C VAL A 134 13.25 23.99 -13.74
N SER A 135 12.34 23.73 -14.69
CA SER A 135 11.06 23.06 -14.38
C SER A 135 11.27 21.61 -13.94
N LYS A 136 12.20 20.88 -14.57
CA LYS A 136 12.54 19.49 -14.26
C LYS A 136 13.21 19.37 -12.89
N GLU A 137 14.11 20.29 -12.53
CA GLU A 137 14.74 20.34 -11.21
C GLU A 137 13.76 20.74 -10.09
N ALA A 138 12.73 21.54 -10.42
CA ALA A 138 11.72 21.96 -9.46
C ALA A 138 10.66 20.90 -9.17
N ALA A 139 10.43 19.97 -10.11
CA ALA A 139 9.40 18.93 -10.04
C ALA A 139 9.86 17.67 -9.29
N ASP A 140 8.89 16.88 -8.80
CA ASP A 140 9.12 15.58 -8.17
C ASP A 140 9.07 14.43 -9.18
N ILE A 141 8.35 14.63 -10.29
CA ILE A 141 8.17 13.66 -11.39
C ILE A 141 8.42 14.37 -12.72
N VAL A 142 9.07 13.69 -13.66
CA VAL A 142 9.27 14.15 -15.04
C VAL A 142 8.57 13.19 -16.01
N LEU A 143 7.72 13.70 -16.90
CA LEU A 143 7.04 12.92 -17.92
C LEU A 143 7.93 12.77 -19.15
N ALA A 144 8.48 11.57 -19.36
CA ALA A 144 9.38 11.33 -20.50
C ALA A 144 8.71 11.51 -21.87
N ASP A 145 7.38 11.47 -21.94
CA ASP A 145 6.56 11.47 -23.16
C ASP A 145 5.66 12.71 -23.31
N ASP A 146 5.72 13.65 -22.36
CA ASP A 146 4.88 14.85 -22.34
C ASP A 146 3.37 14.55 -22.39
N ASN A 147 2.94 13.42 -21.80
CA ASN A 147 1.57 12.95 -21.92
C ASN A 147 0.78 13.03 -20.59
N PHE A 148 -0.36 13.70 -20.62
CA PHE A 148 -1.28 13.75 -19.48
C PHE A 148 -1.79 12.36 -19.06
N ALA A 149 -1.94 11.42 -20.00
CA ALA A 149 -2.34 10.04 -19.69
C ALA A 149 -1.34 9.35 -18.73
N SER A 150 -0.06 9.67 -18.83
CA SER A 150 1.00 9.11 -17.99
C SER A 150 0.88 9.57 -16.53
N ILE A 151 0.32 10.76 -16.27
CA ILE A 151 -0.02 11.21 -14.91
C ILE A 151 -1.11 10.31 -14.32
N VAL A 152 -2.16 10.02 -15.09
CA VAL A 152 -3.27 9.19 -14.62
C VAL A 152 -2.81 7.75 -14.37
N ALA A 153 -1.93 7.22 -15.22
CA ALA A 153 -1.28 5.93 -15.00
C ALA A 153 -0.40 5.92 -13.73
N ALA A 154 0.37 6.98 -13.50
CA ALA A 154 1.17 7.11 -12.28
C ALA A 154 0.31 7.15 -11.01
N VAL A 155 -0.88 7.76 -11.07
CA VAL A 155 -1.84 7.75 -9.94
C VAL A 155 -2.38 6.35 -9.69
N GLU A 156 -2.71 5.59 -10.74
CA GLU A 156 -3.13 4.19 -10.63
C GLU A 156 -2.05 3.35 -9.94
N GLU A 157 -0.81 3.47 -10.41
CA GLU A 157 0.34 2.75 -9.85
C GLU A 157 0.61 3.15 -8.39
N GLY A 158 0.56 4.45 -8.08
CA GLY A 158 0.71 4.93 -6.70
C GLY A 158 -0.36 4.37 -5.75
N ARG A 159 -1.60 4.23 -6.22
CA ARG A 159 -2.68 3.59 -5.44
C ARG A 159 -2.44 2.09 -5.26
N ALA A 160 -1.95 1.40 -6.28
CA ALA A 160 -1.59 -0.01 -6.21
C ALA A 160 -0.45 -0.26 -5.20
N ILE A 161 0.64 0.49 -5.31
CA ILE A 161 1.78 0.46 -4.37
C ILE A 161 1.31 0.70 -2.94
N PHE A 162 0.47 1.72 -2.72
CA PHE A 162 -0.04 2.01 -1.37
C PHE A 162 -0.92 0.88 -0.81
N SER A 163 -1.74 0.24 -1.65
CA SER A 163 -2.51 -0.95 -1.25
C SER A 163 -1.57 -2.09 -0.83
N ASN A 164 -0.52 -2.33 -1.62
CA ASN A 164 0.48 -3.35 -1.33
C ASN A 164 1.27 -3.03 -0.05
N ILE A 165 1.56 -1.75 0.22
CA ILE A 165 2.14 -1.31 1.49
C ILE A 165 1.29 -1.74 2.67
N ARG A 166 -0.02 -1.55 2.59
CA ARG A 166 -0.93 -1.99 3.65
C ARG A 166 -0.95 -3.52 3.79
N LYS A 167 -0.86 -4.27 2.69
CA LYS A 167 -0.82 -5.75 2.71
C LYS A 167 0.41 -6.27 3.43
N PHE A 168 1.61 -5.82 3.06
CA PHE A 168 2.82 -6.31 3.72
C PHE A 168 2.94 -5.81 5.17
N LEU A 169 2.49 -4.59 5.48
CA LEU A 169 2.45 -4.11 6.87
C LEU A 169 1.52 -4.97 7.73
N ARG A 170 0.37 -5.37 7.17
CA ARG A 170 -0.56 -6.27 7.86
C ARG A 170 0.10 -7.60 8.17
N TYR A 171 0.77 -8.17 7.18
CA TYR A 171 1.50 -9.43 7.30
C TYR A 171 2.58 -9.33 8.39
N LEU A 172 3.59 -8.48 8.20
CA LEU A 172 4.75 -8.37 9.09
C LEU A 172 4.35 -8.00 10.52
N LEU A 173 3.44 -7.03 10.70
CA LEU A 173 3.03 -6.64 12.05
C LEU A 173 2.25 -7.75 12.74
N SER A 174 1.42 -8.51 12.01
CA SER A 174 0.67 -9.61 12.63
C SER A 174 1.57 -10.79 13.01
N SER A 175 2.58 -11.09 12.17
CA SER A 175 3.64 -12.04 12.49
C SER A 175 4.41 -11.61 13.75
N ASN A 176 4.88 -10.37 13.79
CA ASN A 176 5.66 -9.83 14.91
C ASN A 176 4.84 -9.81 16.21
N ILE A 177 3.55 -9.44 16.16
CA ILE A 177 2.69 -9.53 17.34
C ILE A 177 2.53 -10.99 17.77
N GLY A 178 2.32 -11.92 16.84
CA GLY A 178 2.27 -13.35 17.15
C GLY A 178 3.54 -13.86 17.84
N GLU A 179 4.71 -13.47 17.36
CA GLU A 179 6.02 -13.78 17.96
C GLU A 179 6.15 -13.20 19.37
N VAL A 180 5.91 -11.89 19.51
CA VAL A 180 6.02 -11.19 20.80
C VAL A 180 5.04 -11.79 21.82
N MET A 181 3.81 -12.08 21.41
CA MET A 181 2.81 -12.71 22.27
C MET A 181 3.20 -14.14 22.62
N THR A 182 3.71 -14.94 21.68
CA THR A 182 4.21 -16.30 21.95
C THR A 182 5.33 -16.25 22.99
N MET A 183 6.29 -15.36 22.83
CA MET A 183 7.40 -15.22 23.76
C MET A 183 6.94 -14.73 25.14
N PHE A 184 6.12 -13.68 25.17
CA PHE A 184 5.61 -13.10 26.41
C PHE A 184 4.75 -14.09 27.20
N PHE A 185 3.74 -14.68 26.56
CA PHE A 185 2.85 -15.63 27.23
C PHE A 185 3.51 -16.99 27.48
N GLY A 186 4.45 -17.42 26.64
CA GLY A 186 5.18 -18.65 26.90
C GLY A 186 6.13 -18.57 28.10
N VAL A 187 6.70 -17.39 28.39
CA VAL A 187 7.43 -17.15 29.64
C VAL A 187 6.46 -16.96 30.81
N LEU A 188 5.38 -16.21 30.64
CA LEU A 188 4.40 -15.94 31.71
C LEU A 188 3.66 -17.22 32.16
N LEU A 189 3.35 -18.11 31.23
CA LEU A 189 2.61 -19.35 31.46
C LEU A 189 3.52 -20.59 31.49
N ALA A 190 4.84 -20.40 31.60
CA ALA A 190 5.84 -21.47 31.50
C ALA A 190 5.50 -22.67 32.41
N ASP A 191 5.13 -22.41 33.67
CA ASP A 191 4.77 -23.45 34.63
C ASP A 191 3.51 -24.24 34.25
N LEU A 192 2.57 -23.59 33.57
CA LEU A 192 1.29 -24.16 33.14
C LEU A 192 1.45 -25.02 31.88
N ILE A 193 2.33 -24.60 30.96
CA ILE A 193 2.49 -25.23 29.63
C ILE A 193 3.63 -26.27 29.57
N GLY A 194 4.08 -26.76 30.73
CA GLY A 194 5.16 -27.74 30.81
C GLY A 194 6.55 -27.19 30.47
N LEU A 195 6.71 -25.86 30.35
CA LEU A 195 7.99 -25.19 30.05
C LEU A 195 8.86 -25.04 31.30
N LYS A 196 9.24 -26.18 31.87
CA LYS A 196 10.05 -26.22 33.10
C LYS A 196 11.52 -26.34 32.77
N ALA A 197 12.33 -25.49 33.40
CA ALA A 197 13.77 -25.66 33.42
C ALA A 197 14.13 -26.84 34.33
N GLU A 198 15.15 -27.62 33.97
CA GLU A 198 15.80 -28.58 34.88
C GLU A 198 16.62 -27.86 35.99
N GLY A 199 16.50 -26.54 36.15
CA GLY A 199 17.24 -25.70 37.10
C GLY A 199 16.57 -24.33 37.37
N SER A 200 17.32 -23.33 37.87
CA SER A 200 16.80 -21.99 38.22
C SER A 200 16.73 -20.98 37.06
N GLY A 201 16.81 -21.46 35.81
CA GLY A 201 16.80 -20.61 34.61
C GLY A 201 15.41 -20.40 34.02
N VAL A 202 15.23 -19.32 33.25
CA VAL A 202 14.04 -19.13 32.42
C VAL A 202 14.25 -19.88 31.10
N VAL A 203 13.36 -20.81 30.77
CA VAL A 203 13.35 -21.47 29.46
C VAL A 203 12.51 -20.65 28.50
N LEU A 204 13.04 -20.43 27.30
CA LEU A 204 12.36 -19.64 26.27
C LEU A 204 11.54 -20.54 25.33
N PRO A 205 10.33 -20.11 24.92
CA PRO A 205 9.50 -20.84 23.96
C PRO A 205 10.18 -21.05 22.61
N LEU A 206 10.94 -20.05 22.16
CA LEU A 206 11.72 -20.05 20.92
C LEU A 206 13.10 -19.45 21.19
N LEU A 207 14.08 -19.88 20.42
CA LEU A 207 15.44 -19.35 20.49
C LEU A 207 15.60 -18.08 19.67
N ALA A 208 16.53 -17.21 20.05
CA ALA A 208 16.83 -15.99 19.30
C ALA A 208 17.22 -16.27 17.84
N THR A 209 17.98 -17.34 17.58
CA THR A 209 18.34 -17.76 16.22
C THR A 209 17.14 -18.18 15.38
N GLN A 210 16.15 -18.83 16.00
CA GLN A 210 14.89 -19.20 15.35
C GLN A 210 14.07 -17.95 15.02
N ILE A 211 13.92 -17.01 15.96
CA ILE A 211 13.20 -15.75 15.72
C ILE A 211 13.87 -14.91 14.63
N LEU A 212 15.21 -14.84 14.61
CA LEU A 212 15.96 -14.17 13.54
C LEU A 212 15.74 -14.82 12.18
N TRP A 213 15.70 -16.16 12.14
CA TRP A 213 15.39 -16.89 10.91
C TRP A 213 13.98 -16.57 10.40
N ILE A 214 13.00 -16.50 11.31
CA ILE A 214 11.63 -16.17 10.96
C ILE A 214 11.57 -14.80 10.29
N ASN A 215 12.06 -13.78 11.01
CA ASN A 215 11.95 -12.39 10.58
C ASN A 215 12.74 -12.07 9.31
N LEU A 216 13.93 -12.65 9.16
CA LEU A 216 14.82 -12.30 8.06
C LEU A 216 14.57 -13.16 6.81
N VAL A 217 14.29 -14.45 7.00
CA VAL A 217 14.28 -15.41 5.90
C VAL A 217 12.85 -15.80 5.53
N THR A 218 12.08 -16.35 6.46
CA THR A 218 10.77 -16.90 6.11
C THR A 218 9.72 -15.83 5.85
N ASP A 219 9.75 -14.71 6.57
CA ASP A 219 8.83 -13.59 6.38
C ASP A 219 9.27 -12.59 5.31
N GLY A 220 10.58 -12.49 5.06
CA GLY A 220 11.14 -11.55 4.09
C GLY A 220 10.62 -11.81 2.67
N ALA A 221 10.71 -13.05 2.18
CA ALA A 221 10.30 -13.37 0.81
C ALA A 221 8.79 -13.18 0.58
N PRO A 222 7.87 -13.66 1.43
CA PRO A 222 6.44 -13.40 1.28
C PRO A 222 6.08 -11.91 1.40
N ALA A 223 6.74 -11.16 2.28
CA ALA A 223 6.52 -9.71 2.39
C ALA A 223 6.89 -8.96 1.11
N LEU A 224 8.02 -9.31 0.47
CA LEU A 224 8.40 -8.77 -0.83
C LEU A 224 7.39 -9.16 -1.92
N ALA A 225 6.93 -10.40 -1.92
CA ALA A 225 5.93 -10.88 -2.86
C ALA A 225 4.57 -10.16 -2.71
N LEU A 226 4.18 -9.77 -1.49
CA LEU A 226 3.01 -8.91 -1.25
C LEU A 226 3.22 -7.48 -1.78
N GLY A 227 4.46 -7.00 -1.85
CA GLY A 227 4.81 -5.70 -2.44
C GLY A 227 4.49 -5.59 -3.93
N VAL A 228 4.56 -6.71 -4.65
CA VAL A 228 4.29 -6.84 -6.09
C VAL A 228 2.94 -7.53 -6.39
N ASP A 229 2.04 -7.57 -5.40
CA ASP A 229 0.70 -8.12 -5.59
C ASP A 229 -0.09 -7.25 -6.60
N PRO A 230 -0.86 -7.86 -7.54
CA PRO A 230 -1.60 -7.08 -8.53
C PRO A 230 -2.59 -6.10 -7.90
N ALA A 231 -2.81 -4.99 -8.61
CA ALA A 231 -3.77 -3.97 -8.20
C ALA A 231 -5.18 -4.56 -8.05
N ASP A 232 -5.92 -4.07 -7.04
CA ASP A 232 -7.31 -4.47 -6.85
C ASP A 232 -8.17 -4.01 -8.03
N ALA A 233 -9.03 -4.92 -8.54
CA ALA A 233 -10.08 -4.54 -9.47
C ALA A 233 -10.91 -3.37 -8.88
N GLY A 234 -10.95 -2.25 -9.61
CA GLY A 234 -11.60 -1.00 -9.19
C GLY A 234 -10.71 0.00 -8.44
N VAL A 235 -9.37 -0.07 -8.53
CA VAL A 235 -8.49 0.93 -7.90
C VAL A 235 -8.75 2.36 -8.41
N MET A 236 -9.12 2.49 -9.69
CA MET A 236 -9.49 3.75 -10.35
C MET A 236 -10.99 4.07 -10.30
N THR A 237 -11.78 3.35 -9.50
CA THR A 237 -13.21 3.68 -9.28
C THR A 237 -13.49 4.17 -7.86
N LYS A 238 -12.47 4.18 -6.99
CA LYS A 238 -12.55 4.67 -5.62
C LYS A 238 -12.14 6.15 -5.57
N PRO A 239 -12.74 6.97 -4.69
CA PRO A 239 -12.28 8.34 -4.49
C PRO A 239 -10.86 8.38 -3.90
N PRO A 240 -10.14 9.51 -4.02
CA PRO A 240 -8.85 9.70 -3.36
C PRO A 240 -8.97 9.52 -1.84
N ARG A 241 -7.96 8.89 -1.23
CA ARG A 241 -7.93 8.69 0.22
C ARG A 241 -7.87 10.05 0.96
N PRO A 242 -8.56 10.20 2.10
CA PRO A 242 -8.41 11.39 2.93
C PRO A 242 -6.97 11.57 3.41
N ARG A 243 -6.49 12.83 3.44
CA ARG A 243 -5.11 13.16 3.87
C ARG A 243 -4.81 12.69 5.31
N ALA A 244 -5.80 12.76 6.20
CA ALA A 244 -5.66 12.36 7.59
C ALA A 244 -5.77 10.84 7.82
N GLU A 245 -6.08 10.05 6.79
CA GLU A 245 -6.18 8.60 6.91
C GLU A 245 -4.79 8.00 7.14
N ARG A 246 -4.62 7.34 8.29
CA ARG A 246 -3.38 6.65 8.65
C ARG A 246 -3.13 5.47 7.71
N VAL A 247 -1.85 5.13 7.50
CA VAL A 247 -1.47 3.93 6.73
C VAL A 247 -2.07 2.68 7.36
N ILE A 248 -1.96 2.56 8.69
CA ILE A 248 -2.55 1.49 9.49
C ILE A 248 -3.82 2.03 10.17
N THR A 249 -4.97 1.49 9.77
CA THR A 249 -6.27 1.89 10.32
C THR A 249 -6.55 1.19 11.66
N ARG A 250 -7.50 1.68 12.45
CA ARG A 250 -7.92 1.00 13.70
C ARG A 250 -8.45 -0.41 13.42
N ARG A 251 -9.18 -0.61 12.32
CA ARG A 251 -9.67 -1.91 11.87
C ARG A 251 -8.52 -2.86 11.54
N MET A 252 -7.48 -2.34 10.88
CA MET A 252 -6.26 -3.10 10.58
C MET A 252 -5.55 -3.52 11.87
N TRP A 253 -5.39 -2.62 12.85
CA TRP A 253 -4.82 -2.95 14.16
C TRP A 253 -5.59 -4.07 14.88
N ALA A 254 -6.93 -4.00 14.91
CA ALA A 254 -7.75 -5.05 15.50
C ALA A 254 -7.53 -6.41 14.83
N GLY A 255 -7.43 -6.42 13.49
CA GLY A 255 -7.10 -7.62 12.72
C GLY A 255 -5.70 -8.16 13.00
N ILE A 256 -4.69 -7.28 13.10
CA ILE A 256 -3.30 -7.64 13.41
C ILE A 256 -3.23 -8.29 14.80
N PHE A 257 -3.84 -7.69 15.82
CA PHE A 257 -3.88 -8.27 17.17
C PHE A 257 -4.64 -9.60 17.22
N PHE A 258 -5.78 -9.69 16.53
CA PHE A 258 -6.54 -10.93 16.46
C PHE A 258 -5.71 -12.08 15.87
N VAL A 259 -5.04 -11.84 14.74
CA VAL A 259 -4.15 -12.82 14.12
C VAL A 259 -3.01 -13.18 15.06
N GLY A 260 -2.36 -12.19 15.68
CA GLY A 260 -1.27 -12.42 16.62
C GLY A 260 -1.68 -13.28 17.83
N VAL A 261 -2.87 -13.06 18.39
CA VAL A 261 -3.44 -13.89 19.47
C VAL A 261 -3.62 -15.33 19.01
N VAL A 262 -4.22 -15.55 17.83
CA VAL A 262 -4.46 -16.90 17.28
C VAL A 262 -3.14 -17.63 17.05
N MET A 263 -2.15 -16.94 16.46
CA MET A 263 -0.81 -17.50 16.23
C MET A 263 -0.12 -17.87 17.54
N ALA A 264 -0.18 -16.99 18.54
CA ALA A 264 0.44 -17.24 19.84
C ALA A 264 -0.24 -18.39 20.59
N ALA A 265 -1.57 -18.39 20.64
CA ALA A 265 -2.33 -19.45 21.29
C ALA A 265 -2.05 -20.82 20.64
N GLY A 266 -2.09 -20.91 19.30
CA GLY A 266 -1.81 -22.16 18.60
C GLY A 266 -0.35 -22.61 18.72
N THR A 267 0.60 -21.68 18.71
CA THR A 267 2.03 -22.01 18.87
C THR A 267 2.33 -22.50 20.29
N LEU A 268 1.78 -21.86 21.31
CA LEU A 268 1.91 -22.28 22.71
C LEU A 268 1.18 -23.60 22.97
N LEU A 269 0.02 -23.82 22.35
CA LEU A 269 -0.68 -25.10 22.42
C LEU A 269 0.18 -26.24 21.84
N MET A 270 0.84 -26.01 20.71
CA MET A 270 1.71 -27.04 20.11
C MET A 270 2.95 -27.30 20.96
N LEU A 271 3.49 -26.25 21.59
CA LEU A 271 4.61 -26.34 22.52
C LEU A 271 4.24 -27.16 23.76
N ASP A 272 3.09 -26.85 24.38
CA ASP A 272 2.50 -27.57 25.51
C ASP A 272 2.28 -29.04 25.19
N ALA A 273 1.57 -29.34 24.10
CA ALA A 273 1.28 -30.70 23.66
C ALA A 273 2.52 -31.52 23.28
N SER A 274 3.68 -30.88 23.16
CA SER A 274 4.96 -31.55 22.87
C SER A 274 5.81 -31.80 24.12
N LEU A 275 5.50 -31.14 25.25
CA LEU A 275 6.26 -31.23 26.50
C LEU A 275 5.53 -32.07 27.56
N PRO A 276 6.27 -32.76 28.45
CA PRO A 276 5.67 -33.40 29.61
C PRO A 276 5.28 -32.38 30.68
N GLY A 277 4.21 -32.67 31.42
CA GLY A 277 3.80 -31.89 32.60
C GLY A 277 3.10 -30.55 32.30
N GLY A 278 2.65 -30.37 31.06
CA GLY A 278 1.77 -29.29 30.64
C GLY A 278 0.28 -29.61 30.77
N LEU A 279 -0.58 -28.82 30.12
CA LEU A 279 -2.03 -29.05 30.09
C LEU A 279 -2.40 -30.24 29.19
N ILE A 280 -1.66 -30.41 28.10
CA ILE A 280 -1.76 -31.55 27.18
C ILE A 280 -0.49 -32.38 27.37
N GLU A 281 -0.66 -33.63 27.79
CA GLU A 281 0.45 -34.51 28.13
C GLU A 281 1.24 -34.93 26.88
N GLY A 282 2.40 -34.29 26.67
CA GLY A 282 3.39 -34.65 25.66
C GLY A 282 4.54 -35.48 26.23
N SER A 283 5.33 -36.09 25.35
CA SER A 283 6.50 -36.92 25.73
C SER A 283 7.79 -36.53 25.01
N GLY A 284 7.84 -35.32 24.44
CA GLY A 284 8.95 -34.83 23.65
C GLY A 284 10.06 -34.19 24.49
N SER A 285 11.23 -33.99 23.86
CA SER A 285 12.32 -33.20 24.46
C SER A 285 12.08 -31.70 24.27
N MET A 286 12.77 -30.87 25.06
CA MET A 286 12.68 -29.41 24.93
C MET A 286 13.01 -28.94 23.50
N ARG A 287 14.09 -29.47 22.93
CA ARG A 287 14.52 -29.16 21.55
C ARG A 287 13.46 -29.53 20.52
N TYR A 288 12.81 -30.68 20.71
CA TYR A 288 11.71 -31.11 19.85
C TYR A 288 10.50 -30.19 19.97
N ALA A 289 10.07 -29.85 21.18
CA ALA A 289 8.94 -28.96 21.42
C ALA A 289 9.18 -27.54 20.87
N GLN A 290 10.38 -26.99 21.04
CA GLN A 290 10.77 -25.70 20.40
C GLN A 290 10.73 -25.80 18.88
N THR A 291 11.09 -26.94 18.30
CA THR A 291 10.99 -27.15 16.85
C THR A 291 9.55 -27.24 16.37
N MET A 292 8.66 -27.85 17.17
CA MET A 292 7.22 -27.88 16.90
C MET A 292 6.61 -26.49 16.94
N ALA A 293 6.94 -25.69 17.97
CA ALA A 293 6.52 -24.30 18.07
C ALA A 293 7.06 -23.46 16.89
N PHE A 294 8.36 -23.57 16.61
CA PHE A 294 9.03 -22.87 15.50
C PHE A 294 8.37 -23.19 14.15
N THR A 295 8.09 -24.46 13.89
CA THR A 295 7.43 -24.91 12.66
C THR A 295 5.98 -24.42 12.60
N THR A 296 5.24 -24.51 13.70
CA THR A 296 3.85 -24.06 13.77
C THR A 296 3.74 -22.57 13.49
N LEU A 297 4.64 -21.77 14.06
CA LEU A 297 4.65 -20.33 13.87
C LEU A 297 4.96 -19.95 12.42
N ILE A 298 5.93 -20.61 11.77
CA ILE A 298 6.20 -20.41 10.34
C ILE A 298 4.98 -20.84 9.50
N MET A 299 4.35 -21.97 9.80
CA MET A 299 3.15 -22.39 9.07
C MET A 299 2.01 -21.38 9.24
N PHE A 300 1.83 -20.83 10.45
CA PHE A 300 0.85 -19.78 10.70
C PHE A 300 1.09 -18.55 9.81
N GLN A 301 2.35 -18.12 9.68
CA GLN A 301 2.72 -17.01 8.81
C GLN A 301 2.42 -17.32 7.35
N LEU A 302 2.78 -18.51 6.87
CA LEU A 302 2.48 -18.95 5.50
C LEU A 302 0.98 -19.01 5.20
N PHE A 303 0.12 -19.37 6.16
CA PHE A 303 -1.33 -19.27 5.99
C PHE A 303 -1.83 -17.82 6.08
N ASN A 304 -1.28 -17.04 7.01
CA ASN A 304 -1.67 -15.66 7.24
C ASN A 304 -1.34 -14.75 6.06
N VAL A 305 -0.32 -15.07 5.24
CA VAL A 305 0.00 -14.27 4.06
C VAL A 305 -1.19 -14.15 3.10
N PHE A 306 -2.02 -15.18 2.97
CA PHE A 306 -3.22 -15.15 2.14
C PHE A 306 -4.29 -14.23 2.73
N ASN A 307 -4.48 -14.26 4.05
CA ASN A 307 -5.37 -13.33 4.75
C ASN A 307 -4.89 -11.89 4.64
N ALA A 308 -3.57 -11.68 4.67
CA ALA A 308 -2.97 -10.36 4.66
C ALA A 308 -3.19 -9.60 3.35
N ARG A 309 -3.54 -10.28 2.25
CA ARG A 309 -3.83 -9.68 0.95
C ARG A 309 -5.04 -8.75 0.94
N SER A 310 -6.01 -8.95 1.84
CA SER A 310 -7.17 -8.07 1.94
C SER A 310 -7.80 -8.06 3.33
N ASP A 311 -8.22 -6.88 3.78
CA ASP A 311 -9.00 -6.72 5.01
C ASP A 311 -10.50 -7.05 4.86
N GLN A 312 -11.00 -7.04 3.62
CA GLN A 312 -12.43 -7.15 3.31
C GLN A 312 -12.73 -8.33 2.40
N ARG A 313 -11.90 -8.55 1.37
CA ARG A 313 -12.10 -9.66 0.44
C ARG A 313 -11.62 -10.96 1.08
N SER A 314 -12.29 -12.04 0.70
CA SER A 314 -11.89 -13.39 1.07
C SER A 314 -10.50 -13.72 0.51
N ALA A 315 -9.70 -14.44 1.28
CA ALA A 315 -8.37 -14.92 0.91
C ALA A 315 -8.38 -15.84 -0.32
N PHE A 316 -9.53 -16.46 -0.63
CA PHE A 316 -9.69 -17.33 -1.78
C PHE A 316 -9.86 -16.56 -3.10
N VAL A 317 -10.19 -15.26 -3.05
CA VAL A 317 -10.33 -14.43 -4.24
C VAL A 317 -8.95 -14.13 -4.83
N GLY A 318 -8.71 -14.59 -6.05
CA GLY A 318 -7.45 -14.36 -6.75
C GLY A 318 -6.25 -15.04 -6.09
N MET A 319 -6.44 -16.16 -5.39
CA MET A 319 -5.38 -16.90 -4.68
C MET A 319 -4.14 -17.20 -5.56
N PHE A 320 -4.35 -17.44 -6.86
CA PHE A 320 -3.28 -17.76 -7.83
C PHE A 320 -2.88 -16.57 -8.72
N SER A 321 -3.37 -15.35 -8.45
CA SER A 321 -3.03 -14.18 -9.27
C SER A 321 -1.58 -13.73 -9.11
N ASN A 322 -0.98 -14.00 -7.95
CA ASN A 322 0.39 -13.62 -7.62
C ASN A 322 1.31 -14.85 -7.61
N LYS A 323 2.02 -15.09 -8.72
CA LYS A 323 2.97 -16.21 -8.86
C LYS A 323 4.20 -16.04 -7.96
N TRP A 324 4.63 -14.80 -7.71
CA TRP A 324 5.75 -14.51 -6.82
C TRP A 324 5.44 -14.91 -5.38
N LEU A 325 4.19 -14.74 -4.94
CA LEU A 325 3.75 -15.15 -3.60
C LEU A 325 3.87 -16.67 -3.41
N TRP A 326 3.41 -17.46 -4.37
CA TRP A 326 3.56 -18.91 -4.32
C TRP A 326 5.03 -19.35 -4.38
N GLY A 327 5.84 -18.69 -5.22
CA GLY A 327 7.28 -18.92 -5.25
C GLY A 327 7.94 -18.63 -3.90
N ALA A 328 7.56 -17.53 -3.23
CA ALA A 328 8.05 -17.19 -1.91
C ALA A 328 7.63 -18.20 -0.84
N ILE A 329 6.37 -18.67 -0.85
CA ILE A 329 5.89 -19.70 0.08
C ILE A 329 6.66 -21.01 -0.10
N LEU A 330 6.85 -21.45 -1.35
CA LEU A 330 7.61 -22.67 -1.66
C LEU A 330 9.07 -22.53 -1.23
N LEU A 331 9.69 -21.36 -1.47
CA LEU A 331 11.04 -21.08 -1.02
C LEU A 331 11.15 -21.09 0.51
N SER A 332 10.24 -20.41 1.22
CA SER A 332 10.22 -20.40 2.68
C SER A 332 10.05 -21.81 3.26
N LEU A 333 9.17 -22.64 2.66
CA LEU A 333 8.99 -24.02 3.06
C LEU A 333 10.25 -24.87 2.80
N ALA A 334 10.88 -24.72 1.63
CA ALA A 334 12.11 -25.43 1.28
C ALA A 334 13.27 -25.07 2.22
N LEU A 335 13.43 -23.78 2.53
CA LEU A 335 14.44 -23.29 3.47
C LEU A 335 14.16 -23.77 4.89
N HIS A 336 12.89 -23.83 5.30
CA HIS A 336 12.51 -24.38 6.61
C HIS A 336 12.80 -25.88 6.71
N LEU A 337 12.49 -26.65 5.66
CA LEU A 337 12.86 -28.07 5.58
C LEU A 337 14.39 -28.26 5.68
N ALA A 338 15.17 -27.39 5.05
CA ALA A 338 16.63 -27.43 5.16
C ALA A 338 17.10 -27.24 6.62
N VAL A 339 16.51 -26.29 7.35
CA VAL A 339 16.84 -26.04 8.78
C VAL A 339 16.47 -27.23 9.67
N ILE A 340 15.41 -27.95 9.36
CA ILE A 340 14.93 -29.08 10.17
C ILE A 340 15.62 -30.40 9.83
N TYR A 341 16.12 -30.59 8.60
CA TYR A 341 16.64 -31.91 8.17
C TYR A 341 18.14 -31.94 7.83
N ILE A 342 18.80 -30.79 7.63
CA ILE A 342 20.25 -30.75 7.38
C ILE A 342 20.99 -30.70 8.73
N PRO A 343 21.86 -31.68 9.06
CA PRO A 343 22.49 -31.77 10.39
C PRO A 343 23.26 -30.51 10.82
N PHE A 344 23.98 -29.88 9.89
CA PHE A 344 24.71 -28.63 10.15
C PHE A 344 23.76 -27.49 10.56
N LEU A 345 22.63 -27.35 9.88
CA LEU A 345 21.65 -26.32 10.18
C LEU A 345 20.86 -26.68 11.46
N GLN A 346 20.56 -27.96 11.68
CA GLN A 346 19.92 -28.39 12.91
C GLN A 346 20.73 -27.99 14.15
N GLN A 347 22.06 -28.10 14.09
CA GLN A 347 22.93 -27.68 15.17
C GLN A 347 22.92 -26.15 15.35
N ALA A 348 22.98 -25.39 14.26
CA ALA A 348 22.98 -23.92 14.30
C ALA A 348 21.66 -23.34 14.87
N PHE A 349 20.51 -23.93 14.51
CA PHE A 349 19.19 -23.47 14.94
C PHE A 349 18.60 -24.26 16.12
N SER A 350 19.36 -25.23 16.64
CA SER A 350 18.94 -26.16 17.69
C SER A 350 17.57 -26.79 17.39
N THR A 351 17.37 -27.30 16.18
CA THR A 351 16.12 -27.96 15.76
C THR A 351 16.23 -29.48 15.83
N ALA A 352 15.10 -30.18 15.92
CA ALA A 352 14.99 -31.63 15.88
C ALA A 352 14.19 -32.07 14.65
N SER A 353 14.45 -33.28 14.14
CA SER A 353 13.70 -33.84 13.02
C SER A 353 12.24 -34.06 13.40
N LEU A 354 11.31 -33.62 12.55
CA LEU A 354 9.88 -33.84 12.73
C LEU A 354 9.38 -35.03 11.90
N SER A 355 8.41 -35.77 12.44
CA SER A 355 7.72 -36.83 11.70
C SER A 355 6.66 -36.23 10.76
N PHE A 356 6.13 -37.05 9.86
CA PHE A 356 5.03 -36.66 8.98
C PHE A 356 3.78 -36.22 9.77
N TRP A 357 3.47 -36.89 10.88
CA TRP A 357 2.32 -36.56 11.72
C TRP A 357 2.48 -35.23 12.45
N ASP A 358 3.72 -34.87 12.78
CA ASP A 358 4.04 -33.61 13.42
C ASP A 358 3.79 -32.45 12.47
N TRP A 359 4.22 -32.58 11.21
CA TRP A 359 3.88 -31.63 10.16
C TRP A 359 2.37 -31.48 9.99
N LEU A 360 1.62 -32.59 9.99
CA LEU A 360 0.17 -32.53 9.86
C LEU A 360 -0.49 -31.78 11.03
N ARG A 361 -0.02 -32.00 12.26
CA ARG A 361 -0.49 -31.25 13.45
C ARG A 361 -0.17 -29.76 13.34
N CYS A 362 1.07 -29.42 12.99
CA CYS A 362 1.49 -28.03 12.77
C CYS A 362 0.62 -27.35 11.71
N MET A 363 0.39 -28.00 10.56
CA MET A 363 -0.46 -27.47 9.50
C MET A 363 -1.92 -27.33 9.90
N ALA A 364 -2.48 -28.33 10.61
CA ALA A 364 -3.87 -28.30 11.07
C ALA A 364 -4.10 -27.12 12.02
N VAL A 365 -3.24 -26.98 13.04
CA VAL A 365 -3.28 -25.85 13.99
C VAL A 365 -3.05 -24.54 13.27
N ALA A 366 -2.03 -24.45 12.41
CA ALA A 366 -1.71 -23.24 11.68
C ALA A 366 -2.84 -22.77 10.74
N SER A 367 -3.56 -23.71 10.11
CA SER A 367 -4.65 -23.38 9.20
C SER A 367 -5.80 -22.63 9.90
N THR A 368 -5.92 -22.71 11.23
CA THR A 368 -6.96 -22.01 11.99
C THR A 368 -6.91 -20.50 11.79
N VAL A 369 -5.74 -19.89 11.58
CA VAL A 369 -5.63 -18.45 11.31
C VAL A 369 -6.33 -18.06 10.01
N LEU A 370 -6.28 -18.93 8.99
CA LEU A 370 -6.98 -18.74 7.72
C LEU A 370 -8.48 -18.71 7.98
N TRP A 371 -9.01 -19.77 8.59
CA TRP A 371 -10.45 -19.95 8.80
C TRP A 371 -11.04 -18.90 9.75
N LEU A 372 -10.39 -18.62 10.88
CA LEU A 372 -10.87 -17.66 11.87
C LEU A 372 -10.88 -16.24 11.32
N ARG A 373 -9.86 -15.86 10.53
CA ARG A 373 -9.84 -14.54 9.90
C ARG A 373 -10.91 -14.44 8.80
N GLU A 374 -11.09 -15.47 7.98
CA GLU A 374 -12.15 -15.49 6.97
C GLU A 374 -13.54 -15.37 7.61
N LEU A 375 -13.81 -16.11 8.69
CA LEU A 375 -15.05 -15.97 9.45
C LEU A 375 -15.23 -14.54 9.97
N SER A 376 -14.17 -13.93 10.51
CA SER A 376 -14.22 -12.54 10.99
C SER A 376 -14.53 -11.55 9.86
N LYS A 377 -14.09 -11.81 8.62
CA LYS A 377 -14.41 -10.96 7.47
C LYS A 377 -15.88 -11.07 7.10
N VAL A 378 -16.45 -12.27 7.11
CA VAL A 378 -17.88 -12.52 6.82
C VAL A 378 -18.78 -11.85 7.85
N VAL A 379 -18.44 -11.89 9.13
CA VAL A 379 -19.23 -11.28 10.21
C VAL A 379 -19.20 -9.74 10.16
N HIS A 380 -18.14 -9.15 9.59
CA HIS A 380 -17.95 -7.70 9.47
C HIS A 380 -18.11 -7.17 8.03
N ALA A 381 -18.64 -7.99 7.12
CA ALA A 381 -19.06 -7.62 5.78
C ALA A 381 -20.53 -7.20 5.82
#